data_AF-A0A4R6RKN0-F1
#
_entry.id   AF-A0A4R6RKN0-F1
#
_cell.length_a   1.000
_cell.length_b   1.000
_cell.length_c   1.000
_cell.angle_alpha   90.00
_cell.angle_beta   90.00
_cell.angle_gamma   90.00
#
_symmetry.space_group_name_H-M   'P 1'
#
loop_
_entity.id
_entity.type
_entity.pdbx_description
1 polymer ?
#
loop_
_entity_poly.entity_id
_entity_poly.type
_entity_poly.pdbx_seq_one_letter_code
_entity_poly.pdbx_strand_id
1 'polypeptide(L)'
;MYRTSSRLRRTAGVLITLALLAGPAAAEDYAASHIAAAREAIAAAHASEQFDAILPVLADQAKALFQRSNPALVQEIDSVVNDVALSLASRRPELERELERVWAARFTEEELKAITAFYESPVGKKFGENMPLVIQDSMRSAGIWRDAISTELVTKSRDELIKRGHQF
;
A
#
# COMPACT_ATOMS: atom_id res chain seq x y z
N MET A 1 -1.48 -69.99 24.86
CA MET A 1 -0.33 -69.15 24.43
C MET A 1 -0.74 -68.37 23.20
N TYR A 2 -0.69 -67.04 23.31
CA TYR A 2 -1.06 -66.07 22.27
C TYR A 2 -0.17 -66.18 21.02
N ARG A 3 -0.76 -66.16 19.82
CA ARG A 3 -0.06 -65.82 18.56
C ARG A 3 -1.05 -65.37 17.46
N THR A 4 -1.15 -64.04 17.32
CA THR A 4 -1.14 -63.24 16.07
C THR A 4 -1.99 -63.63 14.84
N SER A 5 -3.05 -62.83 14.63
CA SER A 5 -3.45 -62.09 13.40
C SER A 5 -3.14 -62.63 11.99
N SER A 6 -4.20 -62.82 11.19
CA SER A 6 -4.59 -61.96 10.03
C SER A 6 -5.26 -62.77 8.90
N ARG A 7 -6.49 -62.39 8.52
CA ARG A 7 -7.01 -62.47 7.14
C ARG A 7 -8.09 -61.41 6.89
N LEU A 8 -7.67 -60.35 6.20
CA LEU A 8 -8.28 -59.81 4.98
C LEU A 8 -9.82 -59.72 4.89
N ARG A 9 -10.37 -58.49 4.79
CA ARG A 9 -11.29 -58.08 3.71
C ARG A 9 -11.63 -56.57 3.74
N ARG A 10 -11.13 -55.91 2.69
CA ARG A 10 -11.55 -54.70 1.95
C ARG A 10 -12.90 -54.06 2.34
N THR A 11 -12.98 -52.72 2.42
CA THR A 11 -13.37 -51.83 1.30
C THR A 11 -13.32 -50.33 1.67
N ALA A 12 -12.81 -49.53 0.71
CA ALA A 12 -13.10 -48.12 0.36
C ALA A 12 -13.13 -47.05 1.49
N GLY A 13 -12.29 -46.00 1.51
CA GLY A 13 -11.58 -45.32 0.43
C GLY A 13 -12.39 -44.13 -0.09
N VAL A 14 -12.33 -42.99 0.62
CA VAL A 14 -12.63 -41.66 0.05
C VAL A 14 -11.55 -40.70 0.53
N LEU A 15 -10.54 -40.50 -0.32
CA LEU A 15 -9.60 -39.39 -0.23
C LEU A 15 -10.20 -38.25 -1.05
N ILE A 16 -10.70 -37.20 -0.37
CA ILE A 16 -10.98 -35.92 -1.02
C ILE A 16 -9.65 -35.17 -1.10
N THR A 17 -8.96 -35.32 -2.23
CA THR A 17 -7.91 -34.40 -2.67
C THR A 17 -8.33 -33.81 -4.00
N LEU A 18 -9.07 -32.70 -3.96
CA LEU A 18 -9.06 -31.76 -5.08
C LEU A 18 -8.01 -30.70 -4.73
N ALA A 19 -6.85 -30.85 -5.34
CA ALA A 19 -5.87 -29.80 -5.48
C ALA A 19 -6.53 -28.65 -6.25
N LEU A 20 -6.62 -27.46 -5.65
CA LEU A 20 -6.85 -26.25 -6.42
C LEU A 20 -5.63 -26.04 -7.31
N LEU A 21 -5.80 -26.38 -8.59
CA LEU A 21 -4.99 -25.89 -9.67
C LEU A 21 -5.18 -24.36 -9.70
N ALA A 22 -4.25 -23.62 -9.10
CA ALA A 22 -4.02 -22.23 -9.47
C ALA A 22 -3.52 -22.24 -10.93
N GLY A 23 -4.46 -22.26 -11.86
CA GLY A 23 -4.20 -21.98 -13.27
C GLY A 23 -3.66 -20.55 -13.44
N PRO A 24 -3.12 -20.21 -14.62
CA PRO A 24 -2.72 -18.83 -14.89
C PRO A 24 -3.97 -17.98 -14.69
N ALA A 25 -3.85 -16.92 -13.88
CA ALA A 25 -4.86 -15.89 -13.79
C ALA A 25 -5.05 -15.33 -15.20
N ALA A 26 -5.99 -15.92 -15.96
CA ALA A 26 -6.64 -15.21 -17.03
C ALA A 26 -7.14 -13.92 -16.38
N ALA A 27 -6.90 -12.79 -17.02
CA ALA A 27 -7.59 -11.57 -16.67
C ALA A 27 -9.08 -11.87 -16.81
N GLU A 28 -9.72 -12.32 -15.73
CA GLU A 28 -11.16 -12.32 -15.66
C GLU A 28 -11.53 -10.85 -15.69
N ASP A 29 -12.09 -10.42 -16.82
CA ASP A 29 -12.72 -9.12 -16.90
C ASP A 29 -13.87 -9.15 -15.87
N TYR A 30 -13.65 -8.45 -14.75
CA TYR A 30 -14.64 -8.29 -13.70
C TYR A 30 -15.93 -7.74 -14.29
N ALA A 31 -17.07 -8.15 -13.72
CA ALA A 31 -18.36 -7.59 -14.09
C ALA A 31 -18.33 -6.06 -13.99
N ALA A 32 -19.03 -5.36 -14.88
CA ALA A 32 -19.06 -3.90 -14.89
C ALA A 32 -19.54 -3.31 -13.53
N SER A 33 -20.42 -4.02 -12.83
CA SER A 33 -20.87 -3.66 -11.47
C SER A 33 -19.75 -3.73 -10.43
N HIS A 34 -18.87 -4.72 -10.54
CA HIS A 34 -17.74 -4.92 -9.64
C HIS A 34 -16.68 -3.83 -9.86
N ILE A 35 -16.37 -3.50 -11.13
CA ILE A 35 -15.50 -2.37 -11.46
C ILE A 35 -16.10 -1.03 -10.99
N ALA A 36 -17.41 -0.85 -11.13
CA ALA A 36 -18.09 0.35 -10.62
C ALA A 36 -17.98 0.46 -9.09
N ALA A 37 -18.19 -0.64 -8.36
CA ALA A 37 -18.02 -0.67 -6.91
C ALA A 37 -16.56 -0.39 -6.49
N ALA A 38 -15.58 -0.86 -7.27
CA ALA A 38 -14.16 -0.56 -7.03
C ALA A 38 -13.86 0.93 -7.21
N ARG A 39 -14.39 1.54 -8.28
CA ARG A 39 -14.27 2.98 -8.52
C ARG A 39 -14.86 3.81 -7.38
N GLU A 40 -16.06 3.46 -6.92
CA GLU A 40 -16.72 4.13 -5.80
C GLU A 40 -15.90 4.03 -4.51
N ALA A 41 -15.37 2.84 -4.22
CA ALA A 41 -14.54 2.61 -3.03
C ALA A 41 -13.22 3.40 -3.08
N ILE A 42 -12.55 3.45 -4.24
CA ILE A 42 -11.33 4.25 -4.46
C ILE A 42 -11.62 5.73 -4.23
N ALA A 43 -12.72 6.23 -4.80
CA ALA A 43 -13.12 7.63 -4.68
C ALA A 43 -13.46 8.00 -3.22
N ALA A 44 -14.27 7.19 -2.54
CA ALA A 44 -14.66 7.44 -1.15
C ALA A 44 -13.45 7.39 -0.20
N ALA A 45 -12.50 6.49 -0.46
CA ALA A 45 -11.29 6.36 0.34
C ALA A 45 -10.18 7.37 -0.03
N HIS A 46 -10.38 8.22 -1.06
CA HIS A 46 -9.35 9.09 -1.60
C HIS A 46 -8.05 8.34 -1.98
N ALA A 47 -8.18 7.08 -2.37
CA ALA A 47 -7.04 6.17 -2.49
C ALA A 47 -6.14 6.43 -3.71
N SER A 48 -6.59 7.27 -4.65
CA SER A 48 -5.79 7.65 -5.82
C SER A 48 -5.02 8.97 -5.64
N GLU A 49 -5.29 9.76 -4.59
CA GLU A 49 -4.66 11.09 -4.40
C GLU A 49 -3.14 11.01 -4.20
N GLN A 50 -2.63 9.91 -3.61
CA GLN A 50 -1.19 9.68 -3.47
C GLN A 50 -0.45 9.63 -4.84
N PHE A 51 -1.18 9.40 -5.93
CA PHE A 51 -0.63 9.35 -7.28
C PHE A 51 -0.71 10.69 -8.02
N ASP A 52 -1.32 11.73 -7.44
CA ASP A 52 -1.44 13.06 -8.04
C ASP A 52 -0.06 13.70 -8.29
N ALA A 53 0.93 13.33 -7.49
CA ALA A 53 2.30 13.83 -7.60
C ALA A 53 3.12 13.19 -8.75
N ILE A 54 2.63 12.14 -9.43
CA ILE A 54 3.40 11.43 -10.47
C ILE A 54 3.84 12.39 -11.59
N LEU A 55 2.89 13.11 -12.21
CA LEU A 55 3.20 13.99 -13.34
C LEU A 55 4.09 15.18 -12.94
N PRO A 56 3.83 15.90 -11.83
CA PRO A 56 4.75 16.93 -11.34
C PRO A 56 6.17 16.42 -11.10
N VAL A 57 6.32 15.25 -10.46
CA VAL A 57 7.64 14.66 -10.20
C VAL A 57 8.37 14.31 -11.50
N LEU A 58 7.67 13.73 -12.48
CA LEU A 58 8.24 13.44 -13.80
C LEU A 58 8.64 14.72 -14.56
N ALA A 59 7.83 15.77 -14.46
CA ALA A 59 8.13 17.07 -15.06
C ALA A 59 9.39 17.69 -14.46
N ASP A 60 9.54 17.67 -13.13
CA ASP A 60 10.71 18.21 -12.45
C ASP A 60 11.98 17.41 -12.76
N GLN A 61 11.87 16.08 -12.87
CA GLN A 61 12.98 15.22 -13.32
C GLN A 61 13.41 15.57 -14.76
N ALA A 62 12.45 15.79 -15.67
CA ALA A 62 12.73 16.18 -17.05
C ALA A 62 13.39 17.57 -17.13
N LYS A 63 12.91 18.55 -16.37
CA LYS A 63 13.54 19.88 -16.26
C LYS A 63 14.99 19.76 -15.78
N ALA A 64 15.21 19.05 -14.67
CA ALA A 64 16.55 18.86 -14.12
C ALA A 64 17.50 18.19 -15.12
N LEU A 65 17.01 17.22 -15.89
CA LEU A 65 17.79 16.56 -16.95
C LEU A 65 18.20 17.55 -18.05
N PHE A 66 17.25 18.31 -18.59
CA PHE A 66 17.50 19.21 -19.73
C PHE A 66 18.28 20.46 -19.34
N GLN A 67 18.01 21.04 -18.17
CA GLN A 67 18.70 22.24 -17.69
C GLN A 67 20.18 21.98 -17.40
N ARG A 68 20.53 20.78 -16.93
CA ARG A 68 21.93 20.39 -16.70
C ARG A 68 22.79 20.46 -17.96
N SER A 69 22.24 20.08 -19.11
CA SER A 69 22.93 20.14 -20.40
C SER A 69 22.71 21.45 -21.15
N ASN A 70 21.66 22.21 -20.83
CA ASN A 70 21.26 23.42 -21.53
C ASN A 70 20.95 24.60 -20.57
N PRO A 71 21.95 25.10 -19.81
CA PRO A 71 21.72 26.13 -18.80
C PRO A 71 21.23 27.48 -19.37
N ALA A 72 21.44 27.73 -20.67
CA ALA A 72 20.94 28.93 -21.34
C ALA A 72 19.42 28.89 -21.63
N LEU A 73 18.79 27.71 -21.57
CA LEU A 73 17.40 27.49 -21.98
C LEU A 73 16.45 27.25 -20.79
N VAL A 74 16.84 27.58 -19.55
CA VAL A 74 16.07 27.27 -18.33
C VAL A 74 14.59 27.66 -18.43
N GLN A 75 14.30 28.91 -18.83
CA GLN A 75 12.92 29.40 -18.93
C GLN A 75 12.10 28.68 -20.00
N GLU A 76 12.71 28.40 -21.16
CA GLU A 76 12.06 27.70 -22.26
C GLU A 76 11.79 26.23 -21.89
N ILE A 77 12.77 25.57 -21.25
CA ILE A 77 12.62 24.21 -20.72
C ILE A 77 11.49 24.16 -19.69
N ASP A 78 11.44 25.10 -18.75
CA ASP A 78 10.38 25.15 -17.75
C ASP A 78 9.00 25.26 -18.39
N SER A 79 8.83 26.19 -19.35
CA SER A 79 7.59 26.37 -20.08
C SER A 79 7.19 25.11 -20.83
N VAL A 80 8.08 24.59 -21.69
CA VAL A 80 7.79 23.45 -22.56
C VAL A 80 7.50 22.19 -21.75
N VAL A 81 8.28 21.91 -20.71
CA VAL A 81 8.05 20.72 -19.88
C VAL A 81 6.73 20.83 -19.12
N ASN A 82 6.38 22.02 -18.61
CA ASN A 82 5.08 22.23 -17.97
C ASN A 82 3.92 22.04 -18.96
N ASP A 83 4.02 22.58 -20.17
CA ASP A 83 2.98 22.43 -21.21
C ASP A 83 2.80 20.97 -21.62
N VAL A 84 3.90 20.24 -21.78
CA VAL A 84 3.87 18.79 -22.06
C VAL A 84 3.25 18.04 -20.89
N ALA A 85 3.64 18.33 -19.64
CA ALA A 85 3.07 17.68 -18.46
C ALA A 85 1.55 17.92 -18.36
N LEU A 86 1.08 19.15 -18.61
CA LEU A 86 -0.34 19.49 -18.67
C LEU A 86 -1.05 18.70 -19.79
N SER A 87 -0.45 18.56 -20.96
CA SER A 87 -1.02 17.77 -22.06
C SER A 87 -1.17 16.28 -21.72
N LEU A 88 -0.30 15.75 -20.84
CA LEU A 88 -0.33 14.35 -20.39
C LEU A 88 -1.32 14.11 -19.25
N ALA A 89 -1.86 15.15 -18.61
CA ALA A 89 -2.84 15.01 -17.53
C ALA A 89 -4.10 14.25 -17.98
N SER A 90 -4.47 14.33 -19.26
CA SER A 90 -5.59 13.57 -19.83
C SER A 90 -5.40 12.05 -19.80
N ARG A 91 -4.19 11.56 -19.52
CA ARG A 91 -3.89 10.12 -19.35
C ARG A 91 -4.23 9.60 -17.96
N ARG A 92 -4.60 10.45 -17.00
CA ARG A 92 -5.02 10.03 -15.65
C ARG A 92 -6.05 8.89 -15.64
N PRO A 93 -7.07 8.85 -16.52
CA PRO A 93 -8.02 7.73 -16.56
C PRO A 93 -7.38 6.37 -16.89
N GLU A 94 -6.19 6.32 -17.50
CA GLU A 94 -5.45 5.06 -17.68
C GLU A 94 -5.04 4.48 -16.34
N LEU A 95 -4.46 5.30 -15.45
CA LEU A 95 -4.10 4.89 -14.10
C LEU A 95 -5.33 4.45 -13.30
N GLU A 96 -6.41 5.24 -13.34
CA GLU A 96 -7.64 4.91 -12.60
C GLU A 96 -8.20 3.54 -13.00
N ARG A 97 -8.20 3.20 -14.30
CA ARG A 97 -8.62 1.85 -14.75
C ARG A 97 -7.74 0.74 -14.19
N GLU A 98 -6.43 0.95 -14.07
CA GLU A 98 -5.54 -0.04 -13.44
C GLU A 98 -5.81 -0.17 -11.94
N LEU A 99 -6.06 0.95 -11.24
CA LEU A 99 -6.42 0.93 -9.81
C LEU A 99 -7.75 0.21 -9.57
N GLU A 100 -8.77 0.48 -10.39
CA GLU A 100 -10.06 -0.20 -10.35
C GLU A 100 -9.90 -1.73 -10.43
N ARG A 101 -9.06 -2.22 -11.35
CA ARG A 101 -8.77 -3.66 -11.48
C ARG A 101 -8.02 -4.21 -10.27
N VAL A 102 -7.07 -3.47 -9.72
CA VAL A 102 -6.34 -3.89 -8.51
C VAL A 102 -7.30 -4.04 -7.33
N TRP A 103 -8.24 -3.12 -7.15
CA TRP A 103 -9.24 -3.18 -6.07
C TRP A 103 -10.26 -4.29 -6.31
N ALA A 104 -10.80 -4.43 -7.52
CA ALA A 104 -11.72 -5.50 -7.89
C ALA A 104 -11.11 -6.90 -7.69
N ALA A 105 -9.78 -7.03 -7.88
CA ALA A 105 -9.06 -8.28 -7.65
C ALA A 105 -8.82 -8.63 -6.17
N ARG A 106 -9.03 -7.70 -5.25
CA ARG A 106 -8.73 -7.88 -3.82
C ARG A 106 -9.96 -7.95 -2.94
N PHE A 107 -11.07 -7.42 -3.41
CA PHE A 107 -12.30 -7.31 -2.66
C PHE A 107 -13.46 -7.79 -3.51
N THR A 108 -14.41 -8.48 -2.88
CA THR A 108 -15.72 -8.77 -3.48
C THR A 108 -16.50 -7.49 -3.74
N GLU A 109 -17.51 -7.55 -4.61
CA GLU A 109 -18.38 -6.39 -4.89
C GLU A 109 -19.07 -5.89 -3.61
N GLU A 110 -19.49 -6.81 -2.73
CA GLU A 110 -20.11 -6.49 -1.44
C GLU A 110 -19.14 -5.78 -0.48
N GLU A 111 -17.89 -6.22 -0.41
CA GLU A 111 -16.86 -5.58 0.42
C GLU A 111 -16.52 -4.19 -0.08
N LEU A 112 -16.42 -3.99 -1.40
CA LEU A 112 -16.19 -2.67 -2.00
C LEU A 112 -17.32 -1.68 -1.67
N LYS A 113 -18.58 -2.15 -1.73
CA LYS A 113 -19.73 -1.35 -1.30
C LYS A 113 -19.69 -1.03 0.20
N ALA A 114 -19.29 -2.00 1.04
CA ALA A 114 -19.15 -1.77 2.47
C ALA A 114 -18.03 -0.77 2.81
N ILE A 115 -16.91 -0.82 2.09
CA ILE A 115 -15.81 0.15 2.20
C ILE A 115 -16.31 1.55 1.83
N THR A 116 -17.03 1.67 0.71
CA THR A 116 -17.64 2.93 0.27
C THR A 116 -18.56 3.49 1.36
N ALA A 117 -19.49 2.68 1.86
CA ALA A 117 -20.43 3.09 2.91
C ALA A 117 -19.72 3.53 4.21
N PHE A 118 -18.61 2.86 4.58
CA PHE A 118 -17.80 3.29 5.71
C PHE A 118 -17.21 4.68 5.48
N TYR A 119 -16.48 4.89 4.38
CA TYR A 119 -15.81 6.16 4.09
C TYR A 119 -16.78 7.31 3.82
N GLU A 120 -18.00 7.02 3.38
CA GLU A 120 -19.04 8.05 3.23
C GLU A 120 -19.71 8.45 4.56
N SER A 121 -19.62 7.62 5.59
CA SER A 121 -20.17 7.94 6.91
C SER A 121 -19.44 9.14 7.54
N PRO A 122 -20.08 9.91 8.45
CA PRO A 122 -19.42 11.04 9.12
C PRO A 122 -18.13 10.65 9.85
N VAL A 123 -18.07 9.46 10.43
CA VAL A 123 -16.89 8.94 11.12
C VAL A 123 -15.83 8.48 10.11
N GLY A 124 -16.21 7.81 9.03
CA GLY A 124 -15.27 7.35 8.01
C GLY A 124 -14.61 8.51 7.25
N LYS A 125 -15.36 9.56 6.91
CA LYS A 125 -14.77 10.80 6.34
C LYS A 125 -13.75 11.41 7.28
N LYS A 126 -14.15 11.62 8.55
CA LYS A 126 -13.26 12.16 9.58
C LYS A 126 -12.03 11.27 9.79
N PHE A 127 -12.19 9.95 9.72
CA PHE A 127 -11.10 9.00 9.83
C PHE A 127 -10.11 9.14 8.67
N GLY A 128 -10.60 9.13 7.42
CA GLY A 128 -9.77 9.30 6.22
C GLY A 128 -8.99 10.61 6.23
N GLU A 129 -9.67 11.73 6.49
CA GLU A 129 -9.06 13.08 6.55
C GLU A 129 -7.97 13.19 7.63
N ASN A 130 -8.17 12.58 8.79
CA ASN A 130 -7.25 12.73 9.92
C ASN A 130 -6.17 11.66 10.01
N MET A 131 -6.30 10.53 9.30
CA MET A 131 -5.33 9.42 9.43
C MET A 131 -3.89 9.84 9.13
N PRO A 132 -3.59 10.64 8.09
CA PRO A 132 -2.22 11.10 7.85
C PRO A 132 -1.65 11.92 9.02
N LEU A 133 -2.48 12.79 9.63
CA LEU A 133 -2.10 13.60 10.79
C LEU A 133 -1.87 12.74 12.03
N VAL A 134 -2.76 11.77 12.27
CA VAL A 134 -2.63 10.80 13.37
C VAL A 134 -1.33 10.00 13.25
N ILE A 135 -0.99 9.52 12.05
CA ILE A 135 0.27 8.81 11.79
C ILE A 135 1.46 9.73 12.07
N GLN A 136 1.46 10.95 11.53
CA GLN A 136 2.53 11.93 11.74
C GLN A 136 2.75 12.23 13.23
N ASP A 137 1.68 12.49 13.97
CA ASP A 137 1.74 12.82 15.39
C ASP A 137 2.15 11.62 16.25
N SER A 138 1.74 10.42 15.84
CA SER A 138 2.18 9.16 16.45
C SER A 138 3.68 8.94 16.27
N MET A 139 4.22 9.17 15.07
CA MET A 139 5.66 9.08 14.79
C MET A 139 6.47 10.10 15.60
N ARG A 140 5.98 11.34 15.72
CA ARG A 140 6.62 12.37 16.56
C ARG A 140 6.70 11.92 18.02
N SER A 141 5.60 11.38 18.54
CA SER A 141 5.51 10.89 19.92
C SER A 141 6.46 9.71 20.16
N ALA A 142 6.54 8.78 19.20
CA ALA A 142 7.49 7.66 19.25
C ALA A 142 8.96 8.15 19.27
N GLY A 143 9.28 9.20 18.51
CA GLY A 143 10.61 9.82 18.53
C GLY A 143 10.98 10.38 19.90
N ILE A 144 10.06 11.11 20.55
CA ILE A 144 10.27 11.65 21.91
C ILE A 144 10.53 10.53 22.91
N TRP A 145 9.71 9.48 22.89
CA TRP A 145 9.87 8.33 23.77
C TRP A 145 11.21 7.60 23.53
N ARG A 146 11.58 7.40 22.25
CA ARG A 146 12.86 6.79 21.87
C ARG A 146 14.05 7.57 22.45
N ASP A 147 14.05 8.90 22.34
CA ASP A 147 15.16 9.73 22.80
C ASP A 147 15.29 9.70 24.33
N ALA A 148 14.15 9.68 25.04
CA ALA A 148 14.12 9.51 26.49
C ALA A 148 14.68 8.15 26.92
N ILE A 149 14.22 7.06 26.30
CA ILE A 149 14.70 5.70 26.60
C ILE A 149 16.16 5.52 26.23
N SER A 150 16.64 6.10 25.13
CA SER A 150 18.06 6.05 24.76
C SER A 150 18.94 6.70 25.83
N THR A 151 18.51 7.84 26.37
CA THR A 151 19.22 8.54 27.45
C THR A 151 19.24 7.71 28.73
N GLU A 152 18.09 7.13 29.11
CA GLU A 152 17.98 6.26 30.28
C GLU A 152 18.84 5.00 30.13
N LEU A 153 18.81 4.36 28.95
CA LEU A 153 19.58 3.16 28.65
C LEU A 153 21.08 3.42 28.79
N VAL A 154 21.61 4.48 28.18
CA VAL A 154 23.03 4.84 28.30
C VAL A 154 23.42 5.09 29.76
N THR A 155 22.59 5.84 30.49
CA THR A 155 22.85 6.15 31.91
C THR A 155 22.92 4.87 32.74
N LYS A 156 21.91 4.01 32.63
CA LYS A 156 21.84 2.75 33.39
C LYS A 156 22.93 1.77 32.99
N SER A 157 23.26 1.67 31.70
CA SER A 157 24.36 0.83 31.22
C SER A 157 25.70 1.32 31.77
N ARG A 158 25.95 2.63 31.78
CA ARG A 158 27.17 3.19 32.37
C ARG A 158 27.28 2.84 33.86
N ASP A 159 26.22 3.07 34.63
CA ASP A 159 26.20 2.79 36.07
C ASP A 159 26.49 1.31 36.35
N GLU A 160 25.90 0.41 35.58
CA GLU A 160 26.08 -1.03 35.73
C GLU A 160 27.51 -1.46 35.36
N LEU A 161 28.09 -0.88 34.33
CA LEU A 161 29.46 -1.18 33.95
C LEU A 161 30.49 -0.62 34.96
N ILE A 162 30.22 0.55 35.56
CA ILE A 162 31.04 1.10 36.66
C ILE A 162 31.02 0.17 37.87
N LYS A 163 29.84 -0.35 38.26
CA LYS A 163 29.73 -1.34 39.35
C LYS A 163 30.55 -2.60 39.10
N ARG A 164 30.79 -2.94 37.83
CA ARG A 164 31.60 -4.09 37.41
C ARG A 164 33.10 -3.78 37.30
N GLY A 165 33.51 -2.56 37.63
CA GLY A 165 34.91 -2.15 37.68
C GLY A 165 35.47 -1.62 36.36
N HIS A 166 34.63 -1.34 35.37
CA HIS A 166 35.05 -0.72 34.11
C HIS A 166 34.86 0.81 34.18
N GLN A 167 35.79 1.59 33.61
CA GLN A 167 35.71 3.06 33.56
C GLN A 167 35.24 3.55 32.17
N PHE A 168 34.32 4.53 32.14
CA PHE A 168 33.74 5.16 30.95
C PHE A 168 33.50 6.65 31.19
#